data_AF-A0AAC8PXS4-F1
#
_entry.id   AF-A0AAC8PXS4-F1
#
_cell.length_a   1.000
_cell.length_b   1.000
_cell.length_c   1.000
_cell.angle_alpha   90.00
_cell.angle_beta   90.00
_cell.angle_gamma   90.00
#
_symmetry.space_group_name_H-M   'P 1'
#
loop_
_entity.id
_entity.type
_entity.pdbx_description
1 polymer ?
#
loop_
_entity_poly.entity_id
_entity_poly.type
_entity_poly.pdbx_seq_one_letter_code
_entity_poly.pdbx_strand_id
1 'polypeptide(L)'
;MDTKLNAFVVRKDETGAEKLELLTVGDSVAKGEIVEYHGLFTNQDTNRVRSMNATLNIPEGVELVGDVSPAIVKASIDGNRFVHMPIRATLNGQTQELPLSYYKALRWTIEDLGIGATAVVKYRAQVK
;
A
#
# COMPACT_ATOMS: atom_id res chain seq x y z
N MET A 1 17.19 8.88 4.44
CA MET A 1 15.81 8.67 3.93
C MET A 1 14.77 9.25 4.88
N ASP A 2 13.96 10.21 4.41
CA ASP A 2 12.77 10.70 5.11
C ASP A 2 11.53 9.92 4.64
N THR A 3 10.60 9.59 5.53
CA THR A 3 9.44 8.76 5.21
C THR A 3 8.18 9.31 5.87
N LYS A 4 7.12 9.44 5.06
CA LYS A 4 5.79 9.88 5.52
C LYS A 4 4.73 8.91 5.06
N LEU A 5 3.76 8.63 5.94
CA LEU A 5 2.57 7.85 5.62
C LEU A 5 1.35 8.76 5.78
N ASN A 6 0.63 8.96 4.69
CA ASN A 6 -0.67 9.63 4.72
C ASN A 6 -1.76 8.59 4.45
N ALA A 7 -2.91 8.76 5.10
CA ALA A 7 -4.11 7.98 4.82
C ALA A 7 -5.22 8.92 4.39
N PHE A 8 -6.02 8.50 3.43
CA PHE A 8 -7.12 9.29 2.88
C PHE A 8 -8.36 8.44 2.82
N VAL A 9 -9.50 8.92 3.30
CA VAL A 9 -10.78 8.29 2.97
C VAL A 9 -11.15 8.66 1.53
N VAL A 10 -11.54 7.67 0.74
CA VAL A 10 -12.00 7.86 -0.63
C VAL A 10 -13.49 8.19 -0.60
N ARG A 11 -13.83 9.41 -1.00
CA ARG A 11 -15.20 9.93 -1.08
C ARG A 11 -15.59 10.17 -2.54
N LYS A 12 -16.88 10.36 -2.78
CA LYS A 12 -17.37 10.92 -4.06
C LYS A 12 -17.70 12.39 -3.85
N ASP A 13 -17.31 13.24 -4.79
CA ASP A 13 -17.72 14.63 -4.82
C ASP A 13 -19.12 14.81 -5.43
N GLU A 14 -19.58 16.06 -5.55
CA GLU A 14 -20.89 16.42 -6.10
C GLU A 14 -21.08 15.97 -7.56
N THR A 15 -19.99 15.73 -8.29
CA THR A 15 -20.00 15.23 -9.68
C THR A 15 -19.94 13.71 -9.76
N GLY A 16 -19.77 13.03 -8.62
CA GLY A 16 -19.58 11.59 -8.52
C GLY A 16 -18.14 11.13 -8.73
N ALA A 17 -17.19 12.05 -8.93
CA ALA A 17 -15.77 11.75 -9.06
C ALA A 17 -15.15 11.44 -7.69
N GLU A 18 -14.08 10.64 -7.69
CA GLU A 18 -13.38 10.32 -6.44
C GLU A 18 -12.61 11.54 -5.91
N LYS A 19 -12.76 11.80 -4.61
CA LYS A 19 -12.01 12.81 -3.86
C LYS A 19 -11.34 12.13 -2.68
N LEU A 20 -10.05 12.43 -2.50
CA LEU A 20 -9.29 11.98 -1.34
C LEU A 20 -9.38 13.02 -0.22
N GLU A 21 -9.84 12.61 0.95
CA GLU A 21 -9.89 13.46 2.14
C GLU A 21 -8.88 12.96 3.16
N LEU A 22 -7.93 13.81 3.55
CA LEU A 22 -6.83 13.46 4.44
C LEU A 22 -7.39 13.08 5.82
N LEU A 23 -6.97 11.92 6.32
CA LEU A 23 -7.24 11.48 7.68
C LEU A 23 -6.17 12.01 8.63
N THR A 24 -6.63 12.53 9.76
CA THR A 24 -5.83 13.05 10.86
C THR A 24 -6.06 12.23 12.12
N VAL A 25 -5.24 12.48 13.15
CA VAL A 25 -5.35 11.75 14.42
C VAL A 25 -6.69 12.07 15.08
N GLY A 26 -7.48 11.03 15.32
CA GLY A 26 -8.81 11.14 15.94
C GLY A 26 -9.97 11.00 14.96
N ASP A 27 -9.71 11.03 13.64
CA ASP A 27 -10.74 10.80 12.64
C ASP A 27 -11.22 9.34 12.67
N SER A 28 -12.55 9.16 12.62
CA SER A 28 -13.17 7.84 12.49
C SER A 28 -13.54 7.57 11.04
N VAL A 29 -13.21 6.38 10.54
CA VAL A 29 -13.65 5.90 9.22
C VAL A 29 -14.67 4.80 9.42
N ALA A 30 -15.79 4.87 8.70
CA ALA A 30 -16.87 3.90 8.86
C ALA A 30 -16.51 2.56 8.21
N LYS A 31 -17.10 1.48 8.75
CA LYS A 31 -17.03 0.15 8.15
C LYS A 31 -17.52 0.19 6.69
N GLY A 32 -16.79 -0.49 5.81
CA GLY A 32 -17.06 -0.56 4.38
C GLY A 32 -16.47 0.58 3.55
N GLU A 33 -15.95 1.63 4.18
CA GLU A 33 -15.29 2.73 3.45
C GLU A 33 -13.90 2.32 2.97
N ILE A 34 -13.49 2.95 1.87
CA ILE A 34 -12.16 2.74 1.29
C ILE A 34 -11.21 3.80 1.81
N VAL A 35 -10.05 3.36 2.28
CA VAL A 35 -8.91 4.20 2.66
C VAL A 35 -7.77 3.97 1.68
N GLU A 36 -7.26 5.04 1.09
CA GLU A 36 -6.04 5.05 0.29
C GLU A 36 -4.85 5.48 1.15
N TYR A 37 -3.83 4.64 1.23
CA TYR A 37 -2.59 4.90 1.97
C TYR A 37 -1.49 5.32 1.00
N HIS A 38 -0.77 6.41 1.29
CA HIS A 38 0.38 6.88 0.51
C HIS A 38 1.64 6.80 1.37
N GLY A 39 2.61 5.97 0.96
CA GLY A 39 3.96 6.01 1.48
C GLY A 39 4.83 6.91 0.61
N LEU A 40 5.32 8.01 1.19
CA LEU A 40 6.24 8.95 0.54
C LEU A 40 7.64 8.75 1.10
N PHE A 41 8.60 8.47 0.22
CA PHE A 41 9.99 8.20 0.56
C PHE A 41 10.89 9.23 -0.14
N THR A 42 11.46 10.15 0.63
CA THR A 42 12.28 11.25 0.11
C THR A 42 13.76 11.00 0.42
N ASN A 43 14.57 10.97 -0.64
CA ASN A 43 16.02 10.88 -0.49
C ASN A 43 16.61 12.24 -0.09
N GLN A 44 16.86 12.42 1.21
CA GLN A 44 17.52 13.62 1.74
C GLN A 44 19.05 13.46 1.87
N ASP A 45 19.60 12.32 1.44
CA ASP A 45 21.01 12.04 1.52
C ASP A 45 21.78 12.71 0.36
N THR A 46 23.10 12.86 0.49
CA THR A 46 23.95 13.52 -0.53
C THR A 46 24.27 12.61 -1.73
N ASN A 47 23.81 11.36 -1.71
CA ASN A 47 24.01 10.38 -2.75
C ASN A 47 22.65 9.85 -3.24
N ARG A 48 22.61 9.39 -4.49
CA ARG A 48 21.44 8.71 -5.03
C ARG A 48 21.27 7.31 -4.44
N VAL A 49 20.02 6.88 -4.26
CA VAL A 49 19.69 5.52 -3.81
C VAL A 49 19.51 4.65 -5.04
N ARG A 50 20.40 3.66 -5.22
CA ARG A 50 20.36 2.77 -6.39
C ARG A 50 19.17 1.82 -6.39
N SER A 51 18.86 1.25 -5.23
CA SER A 51 17.73 0.35 -5.04
C SER A 51 17.31 0.37 -3.58
N MET A 52 16.00 0.39 -3.33
CA MET A 52 15.41 0.35 -2.00
C MET A 52 14.10 -0.45 -2.02
N ASN A 53 13.82 -1.15 -0.93
CA ASN A 53 12.51 -1.75 -0.72
C ASN A 53 11.63 -0.85 0.15
N ALA A 54 10.57 -0.29 -0.42
CA ALA A 54 9.51 0.39 0.33
C ALA A 54 8.48 -0.65 0.76
N THR A 55 8.26 -0.81 2.07
CA THR A 55 7.30 -1.74 2.63
C THR A 55 6.22 -0.99 3.39
N LEU A 56 4.94 -1.26 3.09
CA LEU A 56 3.80 -0.77 3.85
C LEU A 56 3.04 -1.96 4.46
N ASN A 57 2.81 -1.91 5.77
CA ASN A 57 1.96 -2.88 6.45
C ASN A 57 0.49 -2.49 6.24
N ILE A 58 -0.35 -3.49 6.04
CA ILE A 58 -1.81 -3.33 5.99
C ILE A 58 -2.30 -3.35 7.44
N PRO A 59 -2.90 -2.25 7.96
CA PRO A 59 -3.36 -2.20 9.35
C PRO A 59 -4.37 -3.30 9.69
N GLU A 60 -4.44 -3.62 10.98
CA GLU A 60 -5.58 -4.39 11.48
C GLU A 60 -6.88 -3.61 11.28
N GLY A 61 -7.99 -4.31 11.09
CA GLY A 61 -9.29 -3.69 10.84
C GLY A 61 -9.54 -3.25 9.40
N VAL A 62 -8.59 -3.44 8.47
CA VAL A 62 -8.82 -3.23 7.04
C VAL A 62 -8.44 -4.47 6.20
N GLU A 63 -8.87 -4.52 4.94
CA GLU A 63 -8.41 -5.48 3.94
C GLU A 63 -8.11 -4.82 2.60
N LEU A 64 -7.05 -5.30 1.93
CA LEU A 64 -6.65 -4.82 0.62
C LEU A 64 -7.78 -5.04 -0.40
N VAL A 65 -8.07 -4.02 -1.22
CA VAL A 65 -9.09 -4.12 -2.29
C VAL A 65 -8.48 -4.33 -3.69
N GLY A 66 -7.15 -4.37 -3.79
CA GLY A 66 -6.40 -4.72 -5.01
C GLY A 66 -5.78 -3.53 -5.74
N ASP A 67 -6.30 -2.31 -5.53
CA ASP A 67 -5.71 -1.11 -6.10
C ASP A 67 -4.38 -0.77 -5.41
N VAL A 68 -3.31 -0.83 -6.17
CA VAL A 68 -1.93 -0.55 -5.75
C VAL A 68 -1.22 0.26 -6.82
N SER A 69 -0.28 1.11 -6.40
CA SER A 69 0.56 1.88 -7.33
C SER A 69 1.94 2.09 -6.74
N PRO A 70 3.05 1.86 -7.48
CA PRO A 70 3.11 1.23 -8.80
C PRO A 70 2.52 -0.19 -8.84
N ALA A 71 2.10 -0.65 -10.02
CA ALA A 71 1.40 -1.93 -10.17
C ALA A 71 2.29 -3.16 -9.87
N ILE A 72 3.60 -3.05 -10.10
CA ILE A 72 4.55 -4.13 -9.79
C ILE A 72 4.86 -4.09 -8.30
N VAL A 73 4.24 -4.99 -7.55
CA VAL A 73 4.36 -5.09 -6.10
C VAL A 73 4.52 -6.53 -5.66
N LYS A 74 5.19 -6.74 -4.52
CA LYS A 74 5.19 -8.00 -3.79
C LYS A 74 4.30 -7.89 -2.56
N ALA A 75 3.59 -8.96 -2.22
CA ALA A 75 2.74 -9.04 -1.06
C ALA A 75 3.21 -10.12 -0.09
N SER A 76 2.78 -10.01 1.16
CA SER A 76 3.06 -10.96 2.23
C SER A 76 1.81 -11.21 3.07
N ILE A 77 1.67 -12.44 3.60
CA ILE A 77 0.64 -12.82 4.57
C ILE A 77 1.16 -12.82 6.02
N ASP A 78 2.46 -12.65 6.21
CA ASP A 78 3.15 -12.78 7.51
C ASP A 78 4.11 -11.64 7.83
N GLY A 79 4.30 -10.69 6.90
CA GLY A 79 5.27 -9.60 7.00
C GLY A 79 6.73 -10.00 6.78
N ASN A 80 7.02 -11.29 6.55
CA ASN A 80 8.37 -11.84 6.45
C ASN A 80 8.70 -12.26 5.02
N ARG A 81 7.84 -13.10 4.40
CA ARG A 81 8.04 -13.58 3.03
C ARG A 81 7.21 -12.75 2.06
N PHE A 82 7.88 -12.18 1.07
CA PHE A 82 7.26 -11.36 0.03
C PHE A 82 7.34 -12.05 -1.33
N VAL A 83 6.21 -12.22 -1.99
CA VAL A 83 6.09 -12.80 -3.34
C VAL A 83 5.29 -11.88 -4.25
N HIS A 84 5.41 -12.02 -5.57
CA HIS A 84 4.63 -11.18 -6.49
C HIS A 84 3.12 -11.33 -6.25
N MET A 85 2.39 -10.21 -6.33
CA MET A 85 0.94 -10.20 -6.25
C MET A 85 0.31 -10.66 -7.58
N PRO A 86 -0.76 -11.49 -7.57
CA PRO A 86 -1.40 -12.10 -6.40
C PRO A 86 -0.60 -13.27 -5.82
N ILE A 87 -0.68 -13.43 -4.50
CA ILE A 87 -0.13 -14.59 -3.79
C ILE A 87 -0.92 -15.83 -4.21
N ARG A 88 -0.21 -16.81 -4.79
CA ARG A 88 -0.75 -18.13 -5.12
C ARG A 88 -0.24 -19.16 -4.13
N ALA A 89 -1.13 -20.01 -3.65
CA ALA A 89 -0.82 -21.11 -2.74
C ALA A 89 -1.45 -22.41 -3.25
N THR A 90 -0.78 -23.52 -3.00
CA THR A 90 -1.34 -24.85 -3.26
C THR A 90 -2.10 -25.32 -2.02
N LEU A 91 -3.42 -25.44 -2.15
CA LEU A 91 -4.32 -25.94 -1.12
C LEU A 91 -4.99 -27.19 -1.66
N ASN A 92 -4.92 -28.31 -0.92
CA ASN A 92 -5.49 -29.60 -1.34
C ASN A 92 -5.05 -30.05 -2.75
N GLY A 93 -3.80 -29.79 -3.12
CA GLY A 93 -3.25 -30.16 -4.42
C GLY A 93 -3.64 -29.23 -5.58
N GLN A 94 -4.42 -28.18 -5.34
CA GLN A 94 -4.77 -27.18 -6.35
C GLN A 94 -4.11 -25.83 -6.04
N THR A 95 -3.51 -25.23 -7.06
CA THR A 95 -2.97 -23.87 -6.96
C THR A 95 -4.09 -22.87 -7.15
N GLN A 96 -4.30 -22.02 -6.15
CA GLN A 96 -5.30 -20.96 -6.16
C GLN A 96 -4.73 -19.64 -5.65
N GLU A 97 -5.36 -18.54 -6.05
CA GLU A 97 -5.04 -17.22 -5.52
C GLU A 97 -5.60 -17.11 -4.10
N LEU A 98 -4.77 -16.60 -3.18
CA LEU A 98 -5.22 -16.32 -1.83
C LEU A 98 -6.12 -15.07 -1.83
N PRO A 99 -7.24 -15.08 -1.09
CA PRO A 99 -8.06 -13.90 -0.91
C PRO A 99 -7.25 -12.73 -0.35
N LEU A 100 -7.55 -11.50 -0.79
CA LEU A 100 -6.83 -10.29 -0.37
C LEU A 100 -6.92 -10.04 1.15
N SER A 101 -7.95 -10.59 1.82
CA SER A 101 -8.13 -10.52 3.27
C SER A 101 -7.01 -11.20 4.07
N TYR A 102 -6.21 -12.08 3.45
CA TYR A 102 -5.02 -12.70 4.06
C TYR A 102 -3.78 -11.81 4.02
N TYR A 103 -3.79 -10.73 3.24
CA TYR A 103 -2.59 -9.95 2.96
C TYR A 103 -2.32 -9.02 4.14
N LYS A 104 -1.06 -8.96 4.56
CA LYS A 104 -0.60 -8.20 5.74
C LYS A 104 0.40 -7.11 5.41
N ALA A 105 1.10 -7.22 4.28
CA ALA A 105 2.04 -6.18 3.85
C ALA A 105 2.24 -6.18 2.33
N LEU A 106 2.63 -5.02 1.81
CA LEU A 106 3.02 -4.78 0.43
C LEU A 106 4.45 -4.23 0.39
N ARG A 107 5.20 -4.61 -0.64
CA ARG A 107 6.59 -4.18 -0.86
C ARG A 107 6.85 -3.86 -2.32
N TRP A 108 7.35 -2.66 -2.56
CA TRP A 108 7.84 -2.21 -3.84
C TRP A 108 9.36 -2.13 -3.82
N THR A 109 9.99 -2.44 -4.96
CA THR A 109 11.39 -2.13 -5.20
C THR A 109 11.44 -0.83 -5.99
N ILE A 110 12.06 0.19 -5.41
CA ILE A 110 12.26 1.52 -6.01
C ILE A 110 13.71 1.58 -6.46
N GLU A 111 13.92 1.88 -7.73
CA GLU A 111 15.24 2.00 -8.32
C GLU A 111 15.60 3.45 -8.63
N ASP A 112 16.89 3.76 -8.50
CA ASP A 112 17.51 5.01 -8.93
C ASP A 112 16.86 6.31 -8.41
N LEU A 113 16.52 6.35 -7.12
CA LEU A 113 15.95 7.54 -6.50
C LEU A 113 17.04 8.63 -6.33
N GLY A 114 16.88 9.71 -7.10
CA GLY A 114 17.80 10.86 -7.10
C GLY A 114 17.86 11.62 -5.78
N ILE A 115 18.84 12.52 -5.65
CA ILE A 115 19.00 13.40 -4.48
C ILE A 115 17.81 14.38 -4.44
N GLY A 116 17.17 14.51 -3.29
CA GLY A 116 15.97 15.34 -3.10
C GLY A 116 14.69 14.78 -3.73
N ALA A 117 14.77 13.66 -4.47
CA ALA A 117 13.61 13.06 -5.12
C ALA A 117 12.74 12.29 -4.13
N THR A 118 11.44 12.25 -4.40
CA THR A 118 10.45 11.49 -3.63
C THR A 118 9.84 10.39 -4.49
N ALA A 119 9.90 9.15 -3.99
CA ALA A 119 9.10 8.05 -4.52
C ALA A 119 7.79 7.95 -3.73
N VAL A 120 6.70 7.61 -4.42
CA VAL A 120 5.38 7.42 -3.80
C VAL A 120 4.87 6.03 -4.15
N VAL A 121 4.45 5.28 -3.12
CA VAL A 121 3.72 4.02 -3.28
C VAL A 121 2.37 4.13 -2.59
N LYS A 122 1.37 3.45 -3.13
CA LYS A 122 -0.02 3.58 -2.72
C LYS A 122 -0.72 2.23 -2.70
N TYR A 123 -1.67 2.08 -1.80
CA TYR A 123 -2.67 1.01 -1.89
C TYR A 123 -3.99 1.45 -1.29
N ARG A 124 -5.08 0.80 -1.70
CA ARG A 124 -6.41 0.96 -1.10
C ARG A 124 -6.79 -0.24 -0.25
N ALA A 125 -7.45 0.02 0.86
CA ALA A 125 -8.04 -1.00 1.70
C ALA A 125 -9.44 -0.60 2.16
N GLN A 126 -10.30 -1.59 2.40
CA GLN A 126 -11.64 -1.40 2.94
C GLN A 126 -11.64 -1.64 4.45
N VAL A 127 -12.34 -0.78 5.20
CA VAL A 127 -12.54 -0.94 6.64
C VAL A 127 -13.54 -2.09 6.92
N LYS A 128 -13.19 -2.97 7.86
CA LYS A 128 -13.96 -4.17 8.23
C LYS A 128 -15.07 -3.94 9.24
#